data_AF-A0A9P6H1N7-F1
#
_entry.id   AF-A0A9P6H1N7-F1
#
_cell.length_a   1.000
_cell.length_b   1.000
_cell.length_c   1.000
_cell.angle_alpha   90.00
_cell.angle_beta   90.00
_cell.angle_gamma   90.00
#
_symmetry.space_group_name_H-M   'P 1'
#
loop_
_entity.id
_entity.type
_entity.pdbx_description
1 polymer ?
#
loop_
_entity_poly.entity_id
_entity_poly.type
_entity_poly.pdbx_seq_one_letter_code
_entity_poly.pdbx_strand_id
1 'polypeptide(L)'
;MSESKLKNLIEELLAENKKLKEENVKLRNRLEDVTNNEENLNKQLLEYRRITCIFFGYQLAVDSEYIQLTSIYSYDEADAFVFKRSDGSVSLLNNDFANSFSSEIQQFMENGKSIPAFLAAVTLNLFNQKTFG
;
A
#
# COMPACT_ATOMS: atom_id res chain seq x y z
N MET A 1 -48.90 -28.71 -26.51
CA MET A 1 -47.82 -29.36 -25.74
C MET A 1 -48.46 -30.46 -24.91
N SER A 2 -47.94 -31.70 -24.88
CA SER A 2 -48.55 -32.76 -24.05
C SER A 2 -48.26 -32.51 -22.56
N GLU A 3 -49.21 -32.84 -21.69
CA GLU A 3 -49.10 -32.67 -20.24
C GLU A 3 -47.85 -33.33 -19.64
N SER A 4 -47.45 -34.48 -20.20
CA SER A 4 -46.19 -35.16 -19.87
C SER A 4 -44.94 -34.34 -20.19
N LYS A 5 -44.92 -33.58 -21.30
CA LYS A 5 -43.78 -32.70 -21.62
C LYS A 5 -43.68 -31.51 -20.67
N LEU A 6 -44.83 -30.96 -20.27
CA LEU A 6 -44.88 -29.85 -19.32
C LEU A 6 -44.38 -30.29 -17.94
N LYS A 7 -44.79 -31.48 -17.48
CA LYS A 7 -44.34 -32.04 -16.20
C LYS A 7 -42.83 -32.27 -16.16
N ASN A 8 -42.27 -32.86 -17.21
CA ASN A 8 -40.82 -33.08 -17.30
C ASN A 8 -40.03 -31.77 -17.27
N LEU A 9 -40.49 -30.74 -17.99
CA LEU A 9 -39.85 -29.42 -17.98
C LEU A 9 -39.86 -28.76 -16.59
N ILE A 10 -40.96 -28.90 -15.85
CA ILE A 10 -41.06 -28.39 -14.47
C ILE A 10 -40.06 -29.11 -13.56
N GLU A 11 -39.94 -30.44 -13.68
CA GLU A 11 -38.99 -31.23 -12.89
C GLU A 11 -37.53 -30.83 -13.19
N GLU A 12 -37.18 -30.63 -14.46
CA GLU A 12 -35.86 -30.14 -14.88
C GLU A 12 -35.57 -28.73 -14.32
N LEU A 13 -36.52 -27.80 -14.44
CA LEU A 13 -36.38 -26.44 -13.91
C LEU A 13 -36.23 -26.42 -12.37
N LEU A 14 -36.93 -27.31 -11.66
CA LEU A 14 -36.79 -27.43 -10.20
C LEU A 14 -35.41 -27.96 -9.81
N ALA A 15 -34.89 -28.95 -10.54
CA ALA A 15 -33.55 -29.49 -10.32
C ALA A 15 -32.46 -28.45 -10.58
N GLU A 16 -32.59 -27.70 -11.68
CA GLU A 16 -31.66 -26.61 -12.02
C GLU A 16 -31.72 -25.48 -10.99
N ASN A 17 -32.90 -25.05 -10.57
CA ASN A 17 -33.06 -24.04 -9.52
C ASN A 17 -32.42 -24.48 -8.20
N LYS A 18 -32.52 -25.76 -7.84
CA LYS A 18 -31.87 -26.30 -6.65
C LYS A 18 -30.34 -26.19 -6.78
N LYS A 19 -29.78 -26.61 -7.91
CA LYS A 19 -28.34 -26.54 -8.18
C LYS A 19 -27.83 -25.09 -8.15
N LEU A 20 -28.55 -24.17 -8.79
CA LEU A 20 -28.22 -22.74 -8.79
C LEU A 20 -28.25 -22.14 -7.38
N LYS A 21 -29.19 -22.54 -6.52
CA LYS A 21 -29.22 -22.10 -5.12
C LYS A 21 -27.99 -22.59 -4.35
N GLU A 22 -27.60 -23.85 -4.54
CA GLU A 22 -26.41 -24.42 -3.90
C GLU A 22 -25.12 -23.72 -4.35
N GLU A 23 -24.99 -23.43 -5.66
CA GLU A 23 -23.86 -22.68 -6.21
C GLU A 23 -23.84 -21.23 -5.69
N ASN A 24 -24.99 -20.57 -5.61
CA ASN A 24 -25.09 -19.22 -5.04
C ASN A 24 -24.62 -19.16 -3.59
N VAL A 25 -24.98 -20.16 -2.76
CA VAL A 25 -24.49 -20.24 -1.37
C VAL A 25 -22.97 -20.39 -1.34
N LYS A 26 -22.40 -21.26 -2.17
CA LYS A 26 -20.94 -21.44 -2.26
C LYS A 26 -20.23 -20.15 -2.69
N LEU A 27 -20.78 -19.44 -3.67
CA LEU A 27 -20.22 -18.17 -4.14
C LEU A 27 -20.27 -17.09 -3.06
N ARG A 28 -21.37 -17.00 -2.31
CA ARG A 28 -21.49 -16.06 -1.19
C ARG A 28 -20.46 -16.32 -0.10
N ASN A 29 -20.27 -17.58 0.29
CA ASN A 29 -19.26 -17.94 1.28
C ASN A 29 -17.84 -17.58 0.81
N ARG A 30 -17.51 -17.89 -0.46
CA ARG A 30 -16.20 -17.50 -1.02
C ARG A 30 -16.00 -15.99 -1.06
N LEU A 31 -17.05 -15.22 -1.36
CA LEU A 31 -16.99 -13.77 -1.37
C LEU A 31 -16.73 -13.21 0.03
N GLU A 32 -17.41 -13.77 1.03
CA GLU A 32 -17.18 -13.43 2.45
C GLU A 32 -15.75 -13.75 2.88
N ASP A 33 -15.23 -14.94 2.54
CA ASP A 33 -13.85 -15.33 2.82
C ASP A 33 -12.83 -14.37 2.19
N VAL A 34 -13.02 -14.00 0.92
CA VAL A 34 -12.14 -13.05 0.22
C VAL A 34 -12.19 -11.68 0.90
N THR A 35 -13.38 -11.20 1.24
CA THR A 35 -13.56 -9.89 1.88
C THR A 35 -12.88 -9.85 3.26
N ASN A 36 -13.07 -10.89 4.06
CA ASN A 36 -12.43 -11.03 5.37
C ASN A 36 -10.90 -11.08 5.27
N ASN A 37 -10.38 -11.79 4.25
CA ASN A 37 -8.94 -11.85 4.00
C ASN A 37 -8.37 -10.50 3.58
N GLU A 38 -9.05 -9.77 2.69
CA GLU A 38 -8.65 -8.42 2.28
C GLU A 38 -8.61 -7.45 3.47
N GLU A 39 -9.63 -7.46 4.33
CA GLU A 39 -9.66 -6.65 5.55
C GLU A 39 -8.50 -6.97 6.50
N ASN A 40 -8.21 -8.25 6.69
CA ASN A 40 -7.13 -8.69 7.57
C ASN A 40 -5.75 -8.28 7.02
N LEU A 41 -5.53 -8.44 5.71
CA LEU A 41 -4.31 -7.99 5.03
C LEU A 41 -4.13 -6.47 5.15
N ASN A 42 -5.20 -5.69 4.96
CA ASN A 42 -5.17 -4.25 5.12
C ASN A 42 -4.80 -3.83 6.54
N LYS A 43 -5.37 -4.48 7.56
CA LYS A 43 -5.02 -4.23 8.98
C LYS A 43 -3.54 -4.54 9.26
N GLN A 44 -3.03 -5.66 8.75
CA GLN A 44 -1.62 -6.04 8.91
C GLN A 44 -0.68 -5.04 8.21
N LEU A 45 -1.04 -4.59 7.01
CA LEU A 45 -0.25 -3.60 6.26
C LEU A 45 -0.20 -2.25 7.00
N LEU A 46 -1.33 -1.80 7.55
CA LEU A 46 -1.39 -0.58 8.35
C LEU A 46 -0.52 -0.69 9.61
N GLU A 47 -0.57 -1.82 10.32
CA GLU A 47 0.29 -2.02 11.50
C GLU A 47 1.76 -2.08 11.14
N TYR A 48 2.12 -2.72 10.02
CA TYR A 48 3.49 -2.71 9.51
C TYR A 48 3.97 -1.28 9.23
N ARG A 49 3.17 -0.47 8.53
CA ARG A 49 3.49 0.95 8.26
C ARG A 49 3.64 1.76 9.54
N ARG A 50 2.79 1.51 10.55
CA ARG A 50 2.87 2.16 11.86
C ARG A 50 4.18 1.81 12.57
N ILE A 51 4.52 0.52 12.61
CA ILE A 51 5.76 0.02 13.22
C ILE A 51 6.98 0.63 12.51
N THR A 52 7.04 0.57 11.18
CA THR A 52 8.16 1.18 10.43
C THR A 52 8.27 2.67 10.69
N CYS A 53 7.14 3.38 10.79
CA CYS A 53 7.14 4.81 11.11
C CYS A 53 7.70 5.09 12.51
N ILE A 54 7.36 4.28 13.51
CA ILE A 54 7.87 4.42 14.89
C ILE A 54 9.38 4.20 14.94
N PHE A 55 9.89 3.18 14.26
CA PHE A 55 11.31 2.83 14.32
C PHE A 55 12.20 3.73 13.47
N PHE A 56 11.73 4.15 12.30
CA PHE A 56 12.57 4.86 11.32
C PHE A 56 12.24 6.36 11.20
N GLY A 57 11.11 6.81 11.76
CA GLY A 57 10.70 8.21 11.72
C GLY A 57 10.11 8.67 10.39
N TYR A 58 9.68 7.74 9.52
CA TYR A 58 9.06 8.05 8.24
C TYR A 58 7.74 7.32 8.03
N GLN A 59 6.70 8.06 7.67
CA GLN A 59 5.49 7.52 7.09
C GLN A 59 5.77 7.09 5.64
N LEU A 60 5.35 5.87 5.31
CA LEU A 60 5.58 5.25 4.01
C LEU A 60 4.26 5.11 3.24
N ALA A 61 4.19 5.76 2.08
CA ALA A 61 3.15 5.52 1.08
C ALA A 61 3.79 4.91 -0.17
N VAL A 62 3.23 3.80 -0.66
CA VAL A 62 3.75 3.07 -1.82
C VAL A 62 2.64 2.93 -2.84
N ASP A 63 2.95 3.31 -4.07
CA ASP A 63 2.17 3.10 -5.27
C ASP A 63 2.92 2.14 -6.23
N SER A 64 2.33 1.84 -7.38
CA SER A 64 2.94 1.00 -8.41
C SER A 64 4.27 1.57 -8.89
N GLU A 65 4.35 2.88 -9.09
CA GLU A 65 5.52 3.56 -9.66
C GLU A 65 6.32 4.38 -8.64
N TYR A 66 5.69 4.76 -7.52
CA TYR A 66 6.27 5.75 -6.61
C TYR A 66 6.31 5.26 -5.16
N ILE A 67 7.32 5.72 -4.43
CA ILE A 67 7.46 5.53 -2.99
C ILE A 67 7.61 6.92 -2.38
N GLN A 68 6.71 7.29 -1.49
CA GLN A 68 6.75 8.55 -0.77
C GLN A 68 7.14 8.30 0.69
N LEU A 69 8.13 9.06 1.16
CA LEU A 69 8.61 9.06 2.54
C LEU A 69 8.39 10.45 3.14
N THR A 70 7.49 10.55 4.11
CA THR A 70 7.21 11.77 4.87
C THR A 70 7.78 11.62 6.27
N SER A 71 8.68 12.51 6.69
CA SER A 71 9.27 12.45 8.03
C SER A 71 8.22 12.79 9.09
N ILE A 72 8.22 12.14 10.24
CA ILE A 72 7.40 12.55 11.40
C ILE A 72 7.80 13.94 11.94
N TYR A 73 9.01 14.39 11.58
CA TYR A 73 9.53 15.70 11.94
C TYR A 73 9.32 16.75 10.84
N SER A 74 8.60 16.45 9.76
CA SER A 74 8.26 17.46 8.75
C SER A 74 7.35 18.55 9.33
N TYR A 75 7.33 19.71 8.67
CA TYR A 75 6.46 20.83 9.03
C TYR A 75 5.15 20.80 8.24
N ASP A 76 5.20 20.36 6.99
CA ASP A 76 4.04 20.09 6.12
C ASP A 76 3.92 18.59 5.79
N GLU A 77 2.72 18.12 5.47
CA GLU A 77 2.50 16.78 4.90
C GLU A 77 3.01 16.69 3.44
N ALA A 78 3.09 17.83 2.75
CA ALA A 78 3.66 17.95 1.41
C ALA A 78 5.20 17.80 1.39
N ASP A 79 5.86 17.96 2.55
CA ASP A 79 7.30 17.80 2.72
C ASP A 79 7.68 16.32 2.70
N ALA A 80 7.83 15.78 1.51
CA ALA A 80 8.12 14.36 1.31
C ALA A 80 9.21 14.11 0.27
N PHE A 81 10.00 13.07 0.51
CA PHE A 81 10.89 12.51 -0.52
C PHE A 81 10.09 11.54 -1.38
N VAL A 82 10.05 11.81 -2.68
CA VAL A 82 9.36 10.95 -3.65
C VAL A 82 10.39 10.21 -4.47
N PHE A 83 10.38 8.90 -4.36
CA PHE A 83 11.24 8.03 -5.13
C PHE A 83 10.44 7.36 -6.24
N LYS A 84 10.97 7.37 -7.45
CA LYS A 84 10.45 6.58 -8.57
C LYS A 84 11.07 5.18 -8.55
N ARG A 85 10.22 4.17 -8.70
CA ARG A 85 10.60 2.77 -8.87
C ARG A 85 10.84 2.50 -10.35
N SER A 86 11.94 1.83 -10.64
CA SER A 86 12.24 1.26 -11.95
C SER A 86 12.69 -0.20 -11.77
N ASP A 87 12.71 -0.98 -12.83
CA ASP A 87 13.08 -2.40 -12.77
C ASP A 87 14.44 -2.59 -12.10
N GLY A 88 14.41 -3.02 -10.83
CA GLY A 88 15.58 -3.28 -10.00
C GLY A 88 16.25 -2.06 -9.35
N SER A 89 15.70 -0.84 -9.47
CA SER A 89 16.30 0.36 -8.88
C SER A 89 15.28 1.40 -8.41
N VAL A 90 15.75 2.35 -7.60
CA VAL A 90 14.94 3.42 -7.03
C VAL A 90 15.70 4.74 -7.19
N SER A 91 15.04 5.77 -7.71
CA SER A 91 15.64 7.10 -7.94
C SER A 91 14.82 8.19 -7.27
N LEU A 92 15.47 9.09 -6.52
CA LEU A 92 14.82 10.26 -5.92
C LEU A 92 14.40 11.25 -7.01
N LEU A 93 13.16 11.73 -6.93
CA LEU A 93 12.66 12.81 -7.76
C LEU A 93 13.01 14.16 -7.13
N ASN A 94 13.36 15.12 -7.98
CA ASN A 94 13.56 16.49 -7.54
C ASN A 94 12.21 17.14 -7.20
N ASN A 95 12.15 17.74 -6.02
CA ASN A 95 11.08 18.63 -5.57
C ASN A 95 11.69 19.64 -4.59
N ASP A 96 10.90 20.64 -4.17
CA ASP A 96 11.40 21.71 -3.30
C ASP A 96 11.94 21.18 -1.96
N PHE A 97 11.29 20.17 -1.40
CA PHE A 97 11.73 19.55 -0.16
C PHE A 97 13.08 18.83 -0.32
N ALA A 98 13.23 18.00 -1.34
CA ALA A 98 14.49 17.31 -1.67
C ALA A 98 15.62 18.30 -1.93
N ASN A 99 15.34 19.41 -2.62
CA ASN A 99 16.33 20.45 -2.90
C ASN A 99 16.90 21.09 -1.62
N SER A 100 16.10 21.15 -0.53
CA SER A 100 16.56 21.67 0.76
C SER A 100 17.58 20.77 1.47
N PHE A 101 17.70 19.51 1.05
CA PHE A 101 18.67 18.52 1.55
C PHE A 101 19.72 18.14 0.49
N SER A 102 20.01 19.04 -0.45
CA SER A 102 20.96 18.79 -1.55
C SER A 102 22.36 18.39 -1.07
N SER A 103 22.84 18.94 0.06
CA SER A 103 24.10 18.53 0.69
C SER A 103 24.10 17.06 1.13
N GLU A 104 23.05 16.63 1.81
CA GLU A 104 22.88 15.26 2.30
C GLU A 104 22.69 14.29 1.13
N ILE A 105 21.96 14.70 0.09
CA ILE A 105 21.81 13.91 -1.15
C ILE A 105 23.18 13.69 -1.80
N GLN A 106 23.96 14.75 -2.00
CA GLN A 106 25.28 14.65 -2.59
C GLN A 106 26.21 13.75 -1.76
N GLN A 107 26.24 13.96 -0.44
CA GLN A 107 27.11 13.22 0.44
C GLN A 107 26.74 11.73 0.54
N PHE A 108 25.48 11.43 0.83
CA PHE A 108 25.07 10.07 1.21
C PHE A 108 24.50 9.27 0.04
N MET A 109 23.83 9.90 -0.92
CA MET A 109 23.24 9.18 -2.06
C MET A 109 24.14 9.20 -3.29
N GLU A 110 24.72 10.34 -3.67
CA GLU A 110 25.56 10.42 -4.86
C GLU A 110 26.95 9.82 -4.62
N ASN A 111 27.62 10.24 -3.55
CA ASN A 111 28.97 9.76 -3.21
C ASN A 111 28.90 8.46 -2.40
N GLY A 112 28.06 8.43 -1.37
CA GLY A 112 27.94 7.29 -0.44
C GLY A 112 27.09 6.12 -0.93
N LYS A 113 26.29 6.30 -2.00
CA LYS A 113 25.38 5.28 -2.56
C LYS A 113 24.46 4.62 -1.52
N SER A 114 24.00 5.36 -0.51
CA SER A 114 23.25 4.84 0.63
C SER A 114 22.03 5.70 0.98
N ILE A 115 20.84 5.23 0.56
CA ILE A 115 19.55 5.80 0.98
C ILE A 115 19.39 5.77 2.52
N PRO A 116 19.73 4.67 3.23
CA PRO A 116 19.61 4.66 4.69
C PRO A 116 20.48 5.71 5.39
N ALA A 117 21.70 5.94 4.91
CA ALA A 117 22.57 6.98 5.48
C ALA A 117 22.00 8.38 5.25
N PHE A 118 21.47 8.63 4.05
CA PHE A 118 20.76 9.87 3.73
C PHE A 118 19.57 10.11 4.68
N LEU A 119 18.67 9.14 4.79
CA LEU A 119 17.49 9.26 5.64
C LEU A 119 17.85 9.45 7.12
N ALA A 120 18.90 8.79 7.62
CA ALA A 120 19.37 8.98 8.99
C ALA A 120 19.89 10.41 9.23
N ALA A 121 20.66 10.96 8.30
CA ALA A 121 21.16 12.34 8.40
C ALA A 121 20.01 13.35 8.38
N VAL A 122 19.05 13.18 7.45
CA VAL A 122 17.86 14.02 7.38
C VAL A 122 17.02 13.94 8.66
N THR A 123 16.83 12.73 9.20
CA THR A 123 16.09 12.55 10.46
C THR A 123 16.71 13.35 11.60
N LEU A 124 18.04 13.30 11.75
CA LEU A 124 18.73 14.08 12.78
C LEU A 124 18.62 15.58 12.54
N ASN A 125 18.72 16.03 11.28
CA ASN A 125 18.59 17.43 10.90
C ASN A 125 17.18 17.95 11.25
N LEU A 126 16.13 17.32 10.73
CA LEU A 126 14.74 17.68 11.00
C LEU A 126 14.38 17.59 12.49
N PHE A 127 14.83 16.55 13.18
CA PHE A 127 14.61 16.41 14.62
C PHE A 127 15.21 17.59 15.40
N ASN A 128 16.45 17.97 15.08
CA ASN A 128 17.12 19.09 15.74
C ASN A 128 16.41 20.42 15.47
N GLN A 129 16.01 20.66 14.23
CA GLN A 129 15.23 21.85 13.87
C GLN A 129 13.90 21.91 14.63
N LYS A 130 13.15 20.81 14.68
CA LYS A 130 11.83 20.78 15.32
C LYS A 130 11.88 20.83 16.84
N THR A 131 12.97 20.36 17.44
CA THR A 131 13.12 20.26 18.91
C THR A 131 13.84 21.45 19.52
N PHE A 132 14.83 22.03 18.81
CA PHE A 132 15.71 23.08 19.33
C PHE A 132 15.78 24.34 18.47
N GLY A 133 15.16 24.34 17.29
CA GLY A 133 15.13 25.46 16.36
C GLY A 133 14.03 26.47 16.64
#